data_AF-A0A5T3M4P9-F1
#
_entry.id   AF-A0A5T3M4P9-F1
#
_cell.length_a   1.000
_cell.length_b   1.000
_cell.length_c   1.000
_cell.angle_alpha   90.00
_cell.angle_beta   90.00
_cell.angle_gamma   90.00
#
_symmetry.space_group_name_H-M   'P 1'
#
loop_
_entity.id
_entity.type
_entity.pdbx_description
1 polymer ?
#
loop_
_entity_poly.entity_id
_entity_poly.type
_entity_poly.pdbx_seq_one_letter_code
_entity_poly.pdbx_strand_id
1 'polypeptide(L)'
;MLVKLVRFAFYQHAEGTVMSLTDTKVKNTRPSEKAVKLTDGFGLYLLVHPNGSKYWQLGYRFDGKQKVFSIGVYPAVSLADARQRRDEVKRLLDQGIDPNAKNRLMKKSFRKSAIKPARSVSSPKADAP
;
A
#
# COMPACT_ATOMS: atom_id res chain seq x y z
N MET A 1 3.75 31.92 -28.50
CA MET A 1 4.22 31.13 -27.34
C MET A 1 3.06 30.91 -26.39
N LEU A 2 2.43 29.73 -26.45
CA LEU A 2 1.29 29.41 -25.61
C LEU A 2 1.45 27.97 -25.12
N VAL A 3 2.05 27.78 -23.95
CA VAL A 3 2.00 26.50 -23.26
C VAL A 3 1.12 26.69 -22.04
N LYS A 4 -0.15 26.31 -22.25
CA LYS A 4 -1.18 26.18 -21.23
C LYS A 4 -0.59 25.39 -20.06
N LEU A 5 -0.32 26.12 -18.98
CA LEU A 5 -0.14 25.60 -17.64
C LEU A 5 -1.41 24.83 -17.30
N VAL A 6 -1.42 23.51 -17.56
CA VAL A 6 -2.45 22.61 -17.06
C VAL A 6 -2.22 22.50 -15.57
N ARG A 7 -2.75 23.49 -14.86
CA ARG A 7 -3.02 23.45 -13.44
C ARG A 7 -3.68 22.11 -13.16
N PHE A 8 -2.99 21.30 -12.36
CA PHE A 8 -3.52 20.13 -11.68
C PHE A 8 -4.86 20.52 -11.03
N ALA A 9 -5.96 20.24 -11.71
CA ALA A 9 -7.29 20.41 -11.15
C ALA A 9 -7.53 19.25 -10.19
N PHE A 10 -7.09 19.38 -8.94
CA PHE A 10 -7.73 18.75 -7.79
C PHE A 10 -7.33 19.54 -6.54
N TYR A 11 -8.35 19.99 -5.80
CA TYR A 11 -8.33 20.81 -4.58
C TYR A 11 -8.21 22.33 -4.75
N GLN A 12 -9.36 22.97 -5.04
CA GLN A 12 -9.79 24.11 -4.24
C GLN A 12 -10.60 23.57 -3.05
N HIS A 13 -10.25 23.98 -1.84
CA HIS A 13 -11.19 24.54 -0.85
C HIS A 13 -10.37 25.19 0.28
N ALA A 14 -10.91 26.32 0.76
CA ALA A 14 -10.31 27.34 1.60
C ALA A 14 -10.19 26.95 3.09
N GLU A 15 -9.19 27.57 3.74
CA GLU A 15 -9.01 27.92 5.16
C GLU A 15 -9.93 27.25 6.20
N GLY A 16 -9.34 26.39 7.04
CA GLY A 16 -9.95 25.82 8.24
C GLY A 16 -9.56 24.37 8.52
N THR A 17 -8.27 24.09 8.79
CA THR A 17 -7.70 22.86 9.38
C THR A 17 -8.49 21.54 9.24
N VAL A 18 -8.57 20.95 8.04
CA VAL A 18 -8.96 19.52 7.87
C VAL A 18 -8.22 18.86 6.70
N MET A 19 -6.93 18.53 6.87
CA MET A 19 -6.16 17.75 5.88
C MET A 19 -5.91 16.29 6.30
N SER A 20 -6.29 15.93 7.52
CA SER A 20 -6.08 14.62 8.12
C SER A 20 -7.40 13.88 8.32
N LEU A 21 -7.39 12.57 8.11
CA LEU A 21 -8.53 11.73 8.40
C LEU A 21 -8.71 11.53 9.91
N THR A 22 -9.93 11.18 10.28
CA THR A 22 -10.30 10.66 11.60
C THR A 22 -10.85 9.26 11.46
N ASP A 23 -10.75 8.43 12.50
CA ASP A 23 -11.29 7.07 12.49
C ASP A 23 -12.80 7.05 12.20
N THR A 24 -13.54 8.04 12.73
CA THR A 24 -14.97 8.22 12.44
C THR A 24 -15.22 8.45 10.95
N LYS A 25 -14.41 9.31 10.30
CA LYS A 25 -14.54 9.55 8.85
C LYS A 25 -14.21 8.29 8.06
N VAL A 26 -13.13 7.59 8.40
CA VAL A 26 -12.72 6.33 7.74
C VAL A 26 -13.82 5.29 7.84
N LYS A 27 -14.36 5.08 9.04
CA LYS A 27 -15.43 4.11 9.32
C LYS A 27 -16.71 4.44 8.57
N ASN A 28 -17.14 5.71 8.59
CA ASN A 28 -18.42 6.12 8.03
C ASN A 28 -18.41 6.36 6.52
N THR A 29 -17.23 6.39 5.87
CA THR A 29 -17.18 6.60 4.42
C THR A 29 -17.80 5.42 3.69
N ARG A 30 -18.80 5.70 2.85
CA ARG A 30 -19.47 4.70 2.02
C ARG A 30 -18.74 4.52 0.67
N PRO A 31 -18.86 3.34 0.05
CA PRO A 31 -18.43 3.12 -1.32
C PRO A 31 -19.23 4.03 -2.27
N SER A 32 -18.64 4.37 -3.41
CA SER A 32 -19.34 5.03 -4.52
C SER A 32 -19.13 4.24 -5.81
N GLU A 33 -19.72 4.68 -6.91
CA GLU A 33 -19.62 4.01 -8.22
C GLU A 33 -18.17 3.87 -8.73
N LYS A 34 -17.27 4.75 -8.27
CA LYS A 34 -15.85 4.76 -8.65
C LYS A 34 -14.98 4.79 -7.41
N ALA A 35 -13.72 4.33 -7.54
CA ALA A 35 -12.80 4.37 -6.42
C ALA A 35 -12.51 5.83 -5.99
N VAL A 36 -12.63 6.12 -4.70
CA VAL A 36 -12.41 7.46 -4.12
C VAL A 36 -11.18 7.46 -3.23
N LYS A 37 -10.36 8.51 -3.35
CA LYS A 37 -9.21 8.74 -2.47
C LYS A 37 -9.60 9.73 -1.36
N LEU A 38 -9.37 9.32 -0.12
CA LEU A 38 -9.45 10.19 1.05
C LEU A 38 -8.04 10.43 1.59
N THR A 39 -7.56 11.65 1.47
CA THR A 39 -6.18 12.01 1.85
C THR A 39 -6.06 12.19 3.37
N ASP A 40 -5.01 11.62 3.96
CA ASP A 40 -4.60 11.84 5.36
C ASP A 40 -3.41 12.82 5.49
N GLY A 41 -2.76 13.11 4.36
CA GLY A 41 -1.60 13.97 4.28
C GLY A 41 -0.30 13.20 4.06
N PHE A 42 0.77 13.90 3.69
CA PHE A 42 2.11 13.32 3.48
C PHE A 42 2.16 12.14 2.50
N GLY A 43 1.26 12.15 1.50
CA GLY A 43 1.12 11.08 0.51
C GLY A 43 0.30 9.88 0.97
N LEU A 44 -0.10 9.81 2.24
CA LEU A 44 -0.99 8.77 2.77
C LEU A 44 -2.44 9.07 2.40
N TYR A 45 -3.15 8.05 1.91
CA TYR A 45 -4.57 8.12 1.64
C TYR A 45 -5.26 6.76 1.81
N LEU A 46 -6.56 6.81 2.08
CA LEU A 46 -7.45 5.67 1.99
C LEU A 46 -8.06 5.61 0.59
N LEU A 47 -7.88 4.50 -0.12
CA LEU A 47 -8.57 4.20 -1.37
C LEU A 47 -9.80 3.35 -1.06
N VAL A 48 -10.99 3.91 -1.28
CA VAL A 48 -12.27 3.22 -1.08
C VAL A 48 -12.78 2.76 -2.44
N HIS A 49 -12.88 1.45 -2.63
CA HIS A 49 -13.37 0.85 -3.88
C HIS A 49 -14.90 0.74 -3.89
N PRO A 50 -15.53 0.62 -5.08
CA PRO A 50 -16.97 0.41 -5.20
C PRO A 50 -17.48 -0.84 -4.48
N ASN A 51 -16.66 -1.89 -4.38
CA ASN A 51 -16.97 -3.11 -3.62
C ASN A 51 -16.86 -2.94 -2.09
N GLY A 52 -16.57 -1.73 -1.61
CA GLY A 52 -16.41 -1.39 -0.19
C GLY A 52 -15.08 -1.77 0.46
N SER A 53 -14.16 -2.36 -0.29
CA SER A 53 -12.80 -2.57 0.19
C SER A 53 -12.07 -1.22 0.37
N LYS A 54 -11.31 -1.09 1.46
CA LYS A 54 -10.63 0.14 1.86
C LYS A 54 -9.13 -0.14 2.03
N TYR A 55 -8.29 0.51 1.23
CA TYR A 55 -6.84 0.28 1.22
C TYR A 55 -6.07 1.51 1.68
N TRP A 56 -5.18 1.32 2.64
CA TRP A 56 -4.16 2.31 2.96
C TRP A 56 -3.05 2.27 1.91
N GLN A 57 -2.82 3.39 1.25
CA GLN A 57 -1.79 3.55 0.23
C GLN A 57 -0.98 4.81 0.47
N LEU A 58 0.30 4.75 0.12
CA LEU A 58 1.23 5.87 0.18
C LEU A 58 1.74 6.17 -1.23
N GLY A 59 1.38 7.33 -1.76
CA GLY A 59 1.99 7.88 -2.97
C GLY A 59 3.35 8.48 -2.64
N TYR A 60 4.39 8.14 -3.41
CA TYR A 60 5.75 8.66 -3.24
C TYR A 60 6.45 8.81 -4.59
N ARG A 61 7.62 9.45 -4.58
CA ARG A 61 8.54 9.46 -5.73
C ARG A 61 9.85 8.80 -5.32
N PHE A 62 10.43 8.04 -6.24
CA PHE A 62 11.75 7.44 -6.09
C PHE A 62 12.38 7.37 -7.48
N ASP A 63 13.62 7.82 -7.61
CA ASP A 63 14.35 7.83 -8.88
C ASP A 63 13.54 8.52 -10.02
N GLY A 64 13.05 9.73 -9.75
CA GLY A 64 12.26 10.53 -10.68
C GLY A 64 10.84 10.00 -10.99
N LYS A 65 10.48 8.78 -10.57
CA LYS A 65 9.23 8.11 -10.92
C LYS A 65 8.21 8.17 -9.79
N GLN A 66 6.95 8.42 -10.14
CA GLN A 66 5.83 8.31 -9.20
C GLN A 66 5.47 6.84 -8.95
N LYS A 67 5.34 6.48 -7.68
CA LYS A 67 5.08 5.11 -7.23
C LYS A 67 4.05 5.10 -6.10
N VAL A 68 3.48 3.92 -5.86
CA VAL A 68 2.53 3.69 -4.77
C VAL A 68 3.00 2.52 -3.93
N PHE A 69 3.02 2.68 -2.61
CA PHE A 69 3.28 1.63 -1.64
C PHE A 69 1.96 1.24 -0.97
N SER A 70 1.64 -0.06 -0.97
CA SER A 70 0.45 -0.58 -0.29
C SER A 70 0.79 -0.86 1.17
N ILE A 71 0.14 -0.16 2.09
CA ILE A 71 0.37 -0.27 3.54
C ILE A 71 -0.46 -1.39 4.14
N GLY A 72 -1.71 -1.55 3.69
CA GLY A 72 -2.62 -2.57 4.18
C GLY A 72 -4.08 -2.29 3.87
N VAL A 73 -4.96 -3.08 4.45
CA VAL A 73 -6.41 -3.04 4.25
C VAL A 73 -7.08 -2.68 5.57
N TYR A 74 -8.01 -1.73 5.55
CA TYR A 74 -8.86 -1.42 6.71
C TYR A 74 -10.00 -2.46 6.82
N PRO A 75 -10.39 -2.92 8.02
CA PRO A 75 -9.95 -2.46 9.35
C PRO A 75 -8.73 -3.18 9.93
N ALA A 76 -8.15 -4.16 9.21
CA ALA A 76 -6.98 -4.91 9.70
C ALA A 76 -5.74 -4.03 9.96
N VAL A 77 -5.66 -2.87 9.30
CA VAL A 77 -4.72 -1.79 9.60
C VAL A 77 -5.54 -0.54 9.96
N SER A 78 -5.37 -0.05 11.19
CA SER A 78 -6.03 1.17 11.67
C SER A 78 -5.43 2.43 11.03
N LEU A 79 -6.07 3.59 11.21
CA LEU A 79 -5.50 4.87 10.76
C LEU A 79 -4.17 5.16 11.47
N ALA A 80 -4.09 4.88 12.78
CA ALA A 80 -2.86 5.06 13.56
C ALA A 80 -1.72 4.17 13.03
N ASP A 81 -2.00 2.89 12.80
CA ASP A 81 -1.01 1.95 12.24
C ASP A 81 -0.57 2.37 10.84
N ALA A 82 -1.50 2.88 10.02
CA ALA A 82 -1.19 3.37 8.69
C ALA A 82 -0.23 4.58 8.73
N ARG A 83 -0.41 5.49 9.69
CA ARG A 83 0.49 6.64 9.93
C ARG A 83 1.86 6.17 10.42
N GLN A 84 1.93 5.22 11.34
CA GLN A 84 3.21 4.66 11.80
C GLN A 84 3.98 4.02 10.63
N ARG A 85 3.31 3.17 9.83
CA ARG A 85 3.93 2.52 8.66
C ARG A 85 4.32 3.52 7.58
N ARG A 86 3.58 4.62 7.41
CA ARG A 86 3.98 5.73 6.53
C ARG A 86 5.34 6.29 6.96
N ASP A 87 5.53 6.51 8.25
CA ASP A 87 6.77 7.10 8.78
C ASP A 87 7.95 6.13 8.64
N GLU A 88 7.72 4.83 8.83
CA GLU A 88 8.70 3.78 8.51
C GLU A 88 9.08 3.77 7.01
N VAL A 89 8.10 3.90 6.13
CA VAL A 89 8.33 3.96 4.68
C VAL A 89 9.11 5.22 4.29
N LYS A 90 8.81 6.37 4.90
CA LYS A 90 9.57 7.61 4.67
C LYS A 90 11.03 7.47 5.09
N ARG A 91 11.31 6.86 6.25
CA ARG A 91 12.69 6.58 6.68
C ARG A 91 13.47 5.75 5.66
N LEU A 92 12.83 4.80 4.98
CA LEU A 92 13.47 4.04 3.90
C LEU A 92 13.79 4.91 2.68
N LEU A 93 12.87 5.81 2.31
CA LEU A 93 13.08 6.74 1.21
C LEU A 93 14.23 7.71 1.50
N ASP A 94 14.33 8.21 2.74
CA ASP A 94 15.42 9.09 3.19
C ASP A 94 16.78 8.37 3.15
N GLN A 95 16.78 7.04 3.31
CA GLN A 95 17.96 6.18 3.15
C GLN A 95 18.25 5.80 1.70
N GLY A 96 17.49 6.31 0.73
CA GLY A 96 17.64 5.95 -0.68
C GLY A 96 17.18 4.53 -1.03
N ILE A 97 16.32 3.92 -0.22
CA ILE A 97 15.81 2.56 -0.40
C ILE A 97 14.39 2.60 -0.97
N ASP A 98 14.14 1.94 -2.11
CA ASP A 98 12.78 1.75 -2.65
C ASP A 98 11.98 0.79 -1.74
N PRO A 99 10.91 1.26 -1.06
CA PRO A 99 10.11 0.44 -0.14
C PRO A 99 9.44 -0.75 -0.82
N ASN A 100 9.02 -0.61 -2.08
CA ASN A 100 8.42 -1.71 -2.84
C ASN A 100 9.45 -2.79 -3.19
N ALA A 101 10.69 -2.40 -3.47
CA ALA A 101 11.77 -3.35 -3.71
C ALA A 101 12.06 -4.17 -2.44
N LYS A 102 12.17 -3.50 -1.28
CA LYS A 102 12.38 -4.16 0.02
C LYS A 102 11.25 -5.14 0.36
N ASN A 103 9.99 -4.70 0.26
CA ASN A 103 8.83 -5.56 0.57
C ASN A 103 8.75 -6.79 -0.36
N ARG A 104 9.08 -6.61 -1.65
CA ARG A 104 9.11 -7.73 -2.60
C ARG A 104 10.19 -8.77 -2.26
N LEU A 105 11.36 -8.34 -1.78
CA LEU A 105 12.41 -9.24 -1.34
C LEU A 105 11.99 -10.05 -0.11
N MET A 106 11.38 -9.39 0.88
CA MET A 106 10.85 -10.05 2.08
C MET A 106 9.75 -11.06 1.73
N LYS A 107 8.77 -10.69 0.90
CA LYS A 107 7.73 -11.65 0.47
C LYS A 107 8.29 -12.86 -0.27
N LYS A 108 9.34 -12.68 -1.08
CA LYS A 108 10.00 -13.79 -1.78
C LYS A 108 10.76 -14.72 -0.81
N SER A 109 11.41 -14.19 0.23
CA SER A 109 12.12 -15.03 1.21
C SER A 109 11.16 -15.89 2.03
N PHE A 110 10.03 -15.33 2.47
CA PHE A 110 8.98 -16.10 3.18
C PHE A 110 8.40 -17.22 2.32
N ARG A 111 8.10 -16.96 1.04
CA ARG A 111 7.59 -18.00 0.12
C ARG A 111 8.59 -19.14 -0.12
N LYS A 112 9.89 -18.84 -0.19
CA LYS A 112 10.93 -19.88 -0.36
C LYS A 112 11.09 -20.75 0.89
N SER A 113 10.90 -20.18 2.08
CA SER A 113 10.96 -20.93 3.34
C SER A 113 9.73 -21.80 3.60
N ALA A 114 8.57 -21.44 3.05
CA ALA A 114 7.30 -22.13 3.30
C ALA A 114 7.02 -23.32 2.35
N ILE A 115 7.85 -23.55 1.33
CA ILE A 115 7.67 -24.62 0.34
C ILE A 115 8.84 -25.61 0.40
N LYS A 116 8.77 -26.59 1.30
CA LYS A 116 9.32 -27.95 1.11
C LYS A 116 8.48 -28.96 1.90
N PRO A 117 7.48 -29.64 1.30
CA PRO A 117 7.16 -31.00 1.70
C PRO A 117 8.07 -31.97 0.93
N ALA A 118 8.71 -32.87 1.68
CA ALA A 118 9.65 -33.86 1.21
C ALA A 118 9.02 -34.77 0.14
N ARG A 119 9.66 -34.84 -1.03
CA ARG A 119 9.47 -35.94 -1.97
C ARG A 119 10.60 -36.94 -1.72
N SER A 120 10.36 -37.91 -0.86
CA SER A 120 11.22 -39.11 -0.77
C SER A 120 10.39 -40.27 -0.23
N VAL A 121 9.53 -40.83 -1.08
CA VAL A 121 9.16 -42.24 -0.92
C VAL A 121 9.94 -43.01 -1.98
N SER A 122 11.21 -43.24 -1.67
CA SER A 122 11.91 -44.41 -2.17
C SER A 122 11.39 -45.59 -1.35
N SER A 123 10.74 -46.56 -2.00
CA SER A 123 10.59 -47.89 -1.42
C SER A 123 11.11 -48.92 -2.41
N PRO A 124 11.72 -49.99 -1.88
CA PRO A 124 12.77 -50.71 -2.56
C PRO A 124 12.19 -51.76 -3.49
N LYS A 125 12.95 -52.00 -4.56
CA LYS A 125 12.93 -53.20 -5.38
C LYS A 125 12.95 -54.45 -4.49
N ALA A 126 11.95 -55.31 -4.61
CA ALA A 126 12.02 -56.69 -4.18
C ALA A 126 11.78 -57.55 -5.42
N ASP A 127 12.88 -58.10 -5.93
CA ASP A 127 12.88 -59.17 -6.94
C ASP A 127 12.42 -60.48 -6.27
N ALA A 128 11.45 -61.15 -6.91
CA ALA A 128 11.31 -62.60 -7.08
C ALA A 128 11.18 -63.53 -5.83
N PRO A 129 10.74 -64.80 -6.01
CA PRO A 129 10.27 -65.46 -7.23
C PRO A 129 8.75 -65.46 -7.45
#